data_AF-A0A971ZQF9-F1
#
_entry.id   AF-A0A971ZQF9-F1
#
_cell.length_a   1.000
_cell.length_b   1.000
_cell.length_c   1.000
_cell.angle_alpha   90.00
_cell.angle_beta   90.00
_cell.angle_gamma   90.00
#
_symmetry.space_group_name_H-M   'P 1'
#
loop_
_entity.id
_entity.type
_entity.pdbx_description
1 polymer ?
#
loop_
_entity_poly.entity_id
_entity_poly.type
_entity_poly.pdbx_seq_one_letter_code
_entity_poly.pdbx_strand_id
1 'polypeptide(L)'
;MDGNAILNGIWTFLNSGIGYAIIWAAMVGFFIFLASRLNPWQEKWKQYEGSIITGIKLAEKQIPDDTPNGGLAKLDAALRFVLNAYAEANNGKQPSAALVEQIKQGIQIKHSELDRFGGLSKPKEAA
;
A
#
# COMPACT_ATOMS: atom_id res chain seq x y z
N MET A 1 -37.96 -40.71 2.07
CA MET A 1 -36.90 -40.16 2.95
C MET A 1 -37.53 -39.01 3.73
N ASP A 2 -37.53 -39.08 5.05
CA ASP A 2 -38.09 -38.02 5.89
C ASP A 2 -37.25 -36.76 5.78
N GLY A 3 -37.86 -35.66 5.31
CA GLY A 3 -37.18 -34.37 5.14
C GLY A 3 -36.55 -33.86 6.45
N ASN A 4 -37.15 -34.19 7.59
CA ASN A 4 -36.61 -33.88 8.92
C ASN A 4 -35.33 -34.65 9.24
N ALA A 5 -35.18 -35.88 8.76
CA ALA A 5 -33.96 -36.66 8.97
C ALA A 5 -32.79 -36.10 8.14
N ILE A 6 -33.06 -35.64 6.92
CA ILE A 6 -32.08 -34.98 6.06
C ILE A 6 -31.65 -33.64 6.66
N LEU A 7 -32.60 -32.82 7.13
CA LEU A 7 -32.32 -31.54 7.78
C LEU A 7 -31.48 -31.70 9.04
N ASN A 8 -31.82 -32.67 9.91
CA ASN A 8 -31.06 -32.95 11.13
C ASN A 8 -29.65 -33.48 10.82
N GLY A 9 -29.50 -34.29 9.78
CA GLY A 9 -28.19 -34.77 9.31
C GLY A 9 -27.30 -33.62 8.83
N ILE A 10 -27.84 -32.70 8.02
CA ILE A 10 -27.13 -31.51 7.55
C ILE A 10 -26.76 -30.60 8.73
N TRP A 11 -27.70 -30.37 9.65
CA TRP A 11 -27.46 -29.53 10.83
C TRP A 11 -26.38 -30.09 11.75
N THR A 12 -26.39 -31.40 11.96
CA THR A 12 -25.38 -32.09 12.78
C THR A 12 -24.01 -32.07 12.10
N PHE A 13 -23.97 -32.25 10.77
CA PHE A 13 -22.74 -32.17 10.01
C PHE A 13 -22.12 -30.77 10.06
N LEU A 14 -22.91 -29.72 9.80
CA LEU A 14 -22.45 -28.33 9.86
C LEU A 14 -21.94 -27.94 11.26
N ASN A 15 -22.50 -28.52 12.32
CA ASN A 15 -22.06 -28.32 13.71
C ASN A 15 -20.98 -29.31 14.20
N SER A 16 -20.48 -30.19 13.34
CA SER A 16 -19.38 -31.09 13.67
C SER A 16 -18.02 -30.41 13.45
N GLY A 17 -16.95 -30.93 14.06
CA GLY A 17 -15.60 -30.36 13.88
C GLY A 17 -15.14 -30.27 12.41
N ILE A 18 -15.52 -31.25 11.57
CA ILE A 18 -15.21 -31.24 10.13
C ILE A 18 -16.11 -30.25 9.38
N GLY A 19 -17.40 -30.18 9.70
CA GLY A 19 -18.31 -29.21 9.10
C GLY A 19 -17.89 -27.77 9.40
N TYR A 20 -17.53 -27.48 10.65
CA TYR A 20 -16.98 -26.19 11.05
C TYR A 20 -15.72 -25.83 10.27
N ALA A 21 -14.80 -26.78 10.07
CA ALA A 21 -13.58 -26.55 9.30
C ALA A 21 -13.87 -26.17 7.83
N ILE A 22 -14.86 -26.82 7.21
CA ILE A 22 -15.27 -26.52 5.82
C ILE A 22 -15.94 -25.14 5.73
N ILE A 23 -16.83 -24.80 6.67
CA ILE A 23 -17.48 -23.48 6.73
C ILE A 23 -16.42 -22.39 6.93
N TRP A 24 -15.46 -22.61 7.82
CA TRP A 24 -14.34 -21.68 8.05
C TRP A 24 -13.45 -21.51 6.83
N ALA A 25 -13.06 -22.61 6.17
CA ALA A 25 -12.28 -22.55 4.94
C ALA A 25 -13.02 -21.80 3.83
N ALA A 26 -14.35 -22.02 3.72
CA ALA A 26 -15.19 -21.29 2.78
C ALA A 26 -15.29 -19.79 3.13
N MET A 27 -15.43 -19.43 4.40
CA MET A 27 -15.43 -18.02 4.84
C MET A 27 -14.09 -17.34 4.58
N VAL A 28 -12.97 -17.94 4.98
CA VAL A 28 -11.63 -17.39 4.76
C VAL A 28 -11.35 -17.28 3.26
N GLY A 29 -11.65 -18.32 2.48
CA GLY A 29 -11.54 -18.30 1.03
C GLY A 29 -12.41 -17.21 0.39
N PHE A 30 -13.62 -17.00 0.89
CA PHE A 30 -14.53 -15.95 0.44
C PHE A 30 -14.00 -14.55 0.77
N PHE A 31 -13.45 -14.33 1.97
CA PHE A 31 -12.84 -13.06 2.34
C PHE A 31 -11.55 -12.78 1.56
N ILE A 32 -10.72 -13.81 1.29
CA ILE A 32 -9.55 -13.68 0.42
C ILE A 32 -9.97 -13.40 -1.03
N PHE A 33 -11.01 -14.09 -1.52
CA PHE A 33 -11.58 -13.86 -2.84
C PHE A 33 -12.16 -12.45 -2.95
N LEU A 34 -12.92 -11.98 -1.97
CA LEU A 34 -13.43 -10.61 -1.91
C LEU A 34 -12.28 -9.61 -1.84
N ALA A 35 -11.28 -9.83 -0.99
CA ALA A 35 -10.09 -8.99 -0.93
C ALA A 35 -9.34 -8.95 -2.27
N SER A 36 -9.31 -10.06 -3.03
CA SER A 36 -8.64 -10.15 -4.34
C SER A 36 -9.49 -9.64 -5.52
N ARG A 37 -10.81 -9.79 -5.45
CA ARG A 37 -11.77 -9.43 -6.50
C ARG A 37 -12.22 -7.98 -6.38
N LEU A 38 -12.47 -7.53 -5.16
CA LEU A 38 -12.77 -6.12 -4.86
C LEU A 38 -11.51 -5.31 -4.69
N ASN A 39 -10.33 -5.94 -4.63
CA ASN A 39 -9.01 -5.38 -4.37
C ASN A 39 -8.87 -3.92 -4.85
N PRO A 40 -9.18 -2.92 -3.98
CA PRO A 40 -8.81 -1.54 -4.25
C PRO A 40 -7.28 -1.32 -4.18
N TRP A 41 -6.51 -2.40 -3.97
CA TRP A 41 -5.06 -2.43 -3.77
C TRP A 41 -4.26 -2.67 -5.05
N GLN A 42 -4.81 -2.38 -6.23
CA GLN A 42 -3.96 -1.64 -7.17
C GLN A 42 -3.72 -0.29 -6.52
N GLU A 43 -2.67 -0.25 -5.70
CA GLU A 43 -2.13 0.94 -5.08
C GLU A 43 -2.06 2.03 -6.14
N LYS A 44 -3.01 2.97 -6.11
CA LYS A 44 -3.10 4.01 -7.16
C LYS A 44 -1.87 4.90 -7.15
N TRP A 45 -1.07 4.87 -6.08
CA TRP A 45 0.23 5.53 -6.03
C TRP A 45 1.25 4.91 -6.98
N LYS A 46 1.13 3.62 -7.36
CA LYS A 46 2.08 2.95 -8.27
C LYS A 46 2.17 3.62 -9.64
N GLN A 47 1.07 4.20 -10.13
CA GLN A 47 1.12 4.98 -11.38
C GLN A 47 1.98 6.26 -11.25
N TYR A 48 2.22 6.72 -10.02
CA TYR A 48 3.08 7.85 -9.68
C TYR A 48 4.45 7.40 -9.14
N GLU A 49 4.79 6.10 -9.21
CA GLU A 49 6.05 5.57 -8.67
C GLU A 49 7.28 6.30 -9.24
N GLY A 50 7.29 6.59 -10.55
CA GLY A 50 8.38 7.35 -11.18
C GLY A 50 8.53 8.76 -10.59
N SER A 51 7.43 9.47 -10.39
CA SER A 51 7.41 10.80 -9.75
C SER A 51 7.80 10.72 -8.27
N ILE A 52 7.37 9.68 -7.56
CA ILE A 52 7.70 9.42 -6.16
C ILE A 52 9.20 9.18 -5.99
N ILE A 53 9.79 8.29 -6.79
CA ILE A 53 11.24 8.01 -6.76
C ILE A 53 12.03 9.28 -7.11
N THR A 54 11.59 10.03 -8.11
CA THR A 54 12.23 11.31 -8.50
C THR A 54 12.15 12.32 -7.36
N GLY A 55 10.97 12.49 -6.76
CA GLY A 55 10.75 13.38 -5.62
C GLY A 55 11.62 13.02 -4.43
N ILE A 56 11.72 11.72 -4.09
CA ILE A 56 12.59 11.22 -3.02
C ILE A 56 14.06 11.57 -3.31
N LYS A 57 14.58 11.20 -4.49
CA LYS A 57 15.99 11.46 -4.84
C LYS A 57 16.33 12.95 -4.88
N LEU A 58 15.39 13.77 -5.37
CA LEU A 58 15.56 15.21 -5.40
C LEU A 58 15.57 15.79 -3.98
N ALA A 59 14.66 15.34 -3.12
CA ALA A 59 14.59 15.75 -1.72
C ALA A 59 15.86 15.38 -0.94
N GLU A 60 16.36 14.15 -1.12
CA GLU A 60 17.63 13.68 -0.55
C GLU A 60 18.83 14.51 -1.01
N LYS A 61 18.80 15.01 -2.25
CA LYS A 61 19.87 15.89 -2.77
C LYS A 61 19.78 17.30 -2.21
N GLN A 62 18.58 17.83 -2.08
CA GLN A 62 18.34 19.23 -1.70
C GLN A 62 18.45 19.48 -0.20
N ILE A 63 18.05 18.52 0.63
CA ILE A 63 18.00 18.69 2.07
C ILE A 63 19.25 18.07 2.70
N PRO A 64 20.13 18.88 3.32
CA PRO A 64 21.33 18.40 3.99
C PRO A 64 21.01 17.41 5.13
N ASP A 65 21.90 16.45 5.35
CA ASP A 65 21.71 15.38 6.35
C ASP A 65 21.79 15.90 7.81
N ASP A 66 22.43 17.05 8.02
CA ASP A 66 22.53 17.75 9.31
C ASP A 66 21.29 18.60 9.63
N THR A 67 20.30 18.63 8.74
CA THR A 67 19.04 19.34 8.98
C THR A 67 18.28 18.71 10.15
N PRO A 68 17.87 19.48 11.18
CA PRO A 68 16.98 18.99 12.21
C PRO A 68 15.67 18.45 11.61
N ASN A 69 15.32 17.21 11.95
CA ASN A 69 14.19 16.49 11.34
C ASN A 69 14.32 16.28 9.81
N GLY A 70 15.55 16.16 9.29
CA GLY A 70 15.82 16.04 7.86
C GLY A 70 15.01 14.97 7.13
N GLY A 71 14.77 13.80 7.76
CA GLY A 71 13.91 12.75 7.19
C GLY A 71 12.47 13.22 6.93
N LEU A 72 11.85 13.94 7.87
CA LEU A 72 10.50 14.48 7.69
C LEU A 72 10.48 15.58 6.62
N ALA A 73 11.49 16.44 6.60
CA ALA A 73 11.62 17.46 5.57
C ALA A 73 11.75 16.83 4.17
N LYS A 74 12.51 15.73 4.04
CA LYS A 74 12.70 14.99 2.78
C LYS A 74 11.40 14.33 2.31
N LEU A 75 10.64 13.73 3.23
CA LEU A 75 9.33 13.15 2.92
C LEU A 75 8.32 14.22 2.48
N ASP A 76 8.28 15.38 3.14
CA ASP A 76 7.39 16.49 2.77
C ASP A 76 7.77 17.07 1.39
N ALA A 77 9.06 17.26 1.12
CA ALA A 77 9.54 17.74 -0.17
C ALA A 77 9.18 16.75 -1.31
N ALA A 78 9.36 15.45 -1.08
CA ALA A 78 8.94 14.41 -2.02
C ALA A 78 7.44 14.42 -2.26
N LEU A 79 6.62 14.58 -1.21
CA LEU A 79 5.17 14.67 -1.33
C LEU A 79 4.75 15.87 -2.17
N ARG A 80 5.28 17.06 -1.90
CA ARG A 80 4.97 18.28 -2.67
C ARG A 80 5.31 18.11 -4.15
N PHE A 81 6.45 17.50 -4.45
CA PHE A 81 6.85 17.22 -5.83
C PHE A 81 5.83 16.35 -6.56
N VAL A 82 5.38 15.26 -5.92
CA VAL A 82 4.41 14.34 -6.53
C VAL A 82 3.04 15.00 -6.70
N LEU A 83 2.60 15.80 -5.74
CA LEU A 83 1.32 16.53 -5.83
C LEU A 83 1.36 17.60 -6.93
N ASN A 84 2.48 18.28 -7.12
CA ASN A 84 2.65 19.23 -8.23
C ASN A 84 2.61 18.51 -9.58
N ALA A 85 3.33 17.39 -9.73
CA ALA A 85 3.29 16.59 -10.94
C ALA A 85 1.87 16.05 -11.24
N TYR A 86 1.12 15.66 -10.21
CA TYR A 86 -0.29 15.31 -10.34
C TYR A 86 -1.11 16.49 -10.87
N ALA A 87 -0.96 17.67 -10.27
CA ALA A 87 -1.71 18.86 -10.66
C ALA A 87 -1.41 19.26 -12.12
N GLU A 88 -0.15 19.25 -12.54
CA GLU A 88 0.26 19.49 -13.93
C GLU A 88 -0.41 18.52 -14.91
N ALA A 89 -0.44 17.23 -14.57
CA ALA A 89 -1.08 16.20 -15.40
C ALA A 89 -2.62 16.29 -15.41
N ASN A 90 -3.23 16.94 -14.41
CA ASN A 90 -4.68 16.98 -14.21
C ASN A 90 -5.27 18.40 -14.34
N ASN A 91 -4.64 19.28 -15.10
CA ASN A 91 -5.11 20.66 -15.34
C ASN A 91 -5.31 21.46 -14.03
N GLY A 92 -4.36 21.35 -13.10
CA GLY A 92 -4.38 22.04 -11.81
C GLY A 92 -5.27 21.39 -10.75
N LYS A 93 -5.96 20.29 -11.06
CA LYS A 93 -6.81 19.59 -10.08
C LYS A 93 -5.96 18.93 -9.00
N GLN A 94 -6.41 19.06 -7.76
CA GLN A 94 -5.80 18.39 -6.63
C GLN A 94 -6.33 16.95 -6.50
N PRO A 95 -5.49 16.01 -6.05
CA PRO A 95 -5.93 14.64 -5.78
C PRO A 95 -6.88 14.60 -4.58
N SER A 96 -7.74 13.59 -4.52
CA SER A 96 -8.60 13.38 -3.35
C SER A 96 -7.78 13.07 -2.10
N ALA A 97 -8.32 13.34 -0.91
CA ALA A 97 -7.64 13.05 0.35
C ALA A 97 -7.19 11.57 0.47
N ALA A 98 -8.03 10.65 0.01
CA ALA A 98 -7.68 9.23 -0.03
C ALA A 98 -6.47 8.93 -0.93
N LEU A 99 -6.35 9.62 -2.07
CA LEU A 99 -5.20 9.46 -2.97
C LEU A 99 -3.93 10.10 -2.39
N VAL A 100 -4.05 11.24 -1.70
CA VAL A 100 -2.93 11.86 -0.98
C VAL A 100 -2.34 10.89 0.06
N GLU A 101 -3.19 10.23 0.85
CA GLU A 101 -2.73 9.25 1.83
C GLU A 101 -2.05 8.04 1.17
N GLN A 102 -2.58 7.55 0.04
CA GLN A 102 -1.91 6.50 -0.73
C GLN A 102 -0.54 6.93 -1.26
N ILE A 103 -0.40 8.18 -1.73
CA ILE A 103 0.89 8.72 -2.19
C ILE A 103 1.88 8.82 -1.03
N LYS A 104 1.46 9.26 0.16
CA LYS A 104 2.32 9.29 1.36
C LYS A 104 2.84 7.90 1.71
N GLN A 105 1.97 6.89 1.70
CA GLN A 105 2.36 5.50 1.93
C GLN A 105 3.36 5.01 0.87
N GLY A 106 3.10 5.30 -0.41
CA GLY A 106 4.03 4.98 -1.51
C GLY A 106 5.41 5.63 -1.34
N ILE A 107 5.47 6.88 -0.90
CA ILE A 107 6.73 7.58 -0.61
C ILE A 107 7.49 6.88 0.52
N GLN A 108 6.82 6.53 1.62
CA GLN A 108 7.47 5.84 2.75
C GLN A 108 8.01 4.47 2.34
N ILE A 109 7.24 3.69 1.57
CA ILE A 109 7.64 2.38 1.06
C ILE A 109 8.87 2.54 0.15
N LYS A 110 8.79 3.40 -0.86
CA LYS A 110 9.87 3.57 -1.84
C LYS A 110 11.13 4.18 -1.25
N HIS A 111 11.00 5.09 -0.27
CA HIS A 111 12.14 5.62 0.48
C HIS A 111 12.86 4.49 1.23
N SER A 112 12.11 3.67 1.96
CA SER A 112 12.65 2.51 2.70
C SER A 112 13.31 1.48 1.77
N GLU A 113 12.72 1.22 0.60
CA GLU A 113 13.31 0.35 -0.41
C GLU A 113 14.62 0.92 -0.96
N LEU A 114 14.62 2.19 -1.38
CA LEU A 114 15.81 2.84 -1.90
C LEU A 114 16.92 2.90 -0.86
N ASP A 115 16.60 3.14 0.41
CA ASP A 115 17.58 3.12 1.51
C ASP A 115 18.19 1.72 1.67
N ARG A 116 17.34 0.70 1.75
CA ARG A 116 17.74 -0.71 1.88
C ARG A 116 18.64 -1.19 0.73
N PHE A 117 18.38 -0.74 -0.49
CA PHE A 117 19.12 -1.15 -1.68
C PHE A 117 20.25 -0.17 -2.07
N GLY A 118 20.55 0.84 -1.23
CA GLY A 118 21.63 1.80 -1.49
C GLY A 118 21.35 2.80 -2.61
N GLY A 119 20.09 2.94 -3.01
CA GLY A 119 19.63 3.90 -4.02
C GLY A 119 19.53 5.35 -3.53
N LEU A 120 19.71 5.59 -2.22
CA LEU A 120 19.74 6.93 -1.62
C LEU A 120 21.15 7.41 -1.21
N SER A 121 22.12 6.50 -1.06
CA SER A 121 23.47 6.87 -0.64
C SER A 121 24.20 7.70 -1.69
N LYS A 122 24.64 8.90 -1.31
CA LYS A 122 25.82 9.51 -1.95
C LYS A 122 26.99 8.54 -1.75
N PRO A 123 27.87 8.32 -2.74
CA PRO A 123 29.05 7.49 -2.53
C PRO A 123 29.78 8.05 -1.30
N LYS A 124 29.83 7.26 -0.23
CA LYS A 124 30.73 7.54 0.89
C LYS A 124 32.11 7.62 0.25
N GLU A 125 32.71 8.81 0.20
CA GLU A 125 34.14 8.90 -0.03
C GLU A 125 34.76 7.99 1.02
N ALA A 126 35.40 6.92 0.55
CA ALA A 126 36.18 6.03 1.38
C ALA A 126 37.28 6.88 1.98
N ALA A 127 37.16 7.17 3.27
CA ALA A 127 38.23 7.75 4.09
C ALA A 127 39.35 6.72 4.28
#